data_AF-A0A9D4MDQ8-F1
#
_entry.id   AF-A0A9D4MDQ8-F1
#
_cell.length_a   1.000
_cell.length_b   1.000
_cell.length_c   1.000
_cell.angle_alpha   90.00
_cell.angle_beta   90.00
_cell.angle_gamma   90.00
#
_symmetry.space_group_name_H-M   'P 1'
#
loop_
_entity.id
_entity.type
_entity.pdbx_description
1 polymer ?
#
loop_
_entity_poly.entity_id
_entity_poly.type
_entity_poly.pdbx_seq_one_letter_code
_entity_poly.pdbx_strand_id
1 'polypeptide(L)'
;MVMECLISCFSTSSGELLFYTGNGTAVQGKFMQVPPVYVKQDWYTQVVAVSAENMQQYISSTRRAGYIPVDAHIMATPVIADLNNDDRMQELVIPVSYFFDEEDYRLPENFDHINNIGEGDLGKYVVSGVTVIDLSDLSVQHSIYLDLTMKTSGFPGYVLFSPTVIDMDRTGVTWKSSWERQQAAST
;
A
#
# COMPACT_ATOMS: atom_id res chain seq x y z
N MET A 1 -6.21 27.68 -2.28
CA MET A 1 -5.75 27.35 -3.64
C MET A 1 -6.50 26.10 -4.02
N VAL A 2 -7.54 26.27 -4.84
CA VAL A 2 -8.63 25.30 -4.98
C VAL A 2 -8.19 24.18 -5.94
N MET A 3 -8.58 22.95 -5.63
CA MET A 3 -8.32 21.71 -6.36
C MET A 3 -9.03 21.68 -7.74
N GLU A 4 -8.98 22.76 -8.53
CA GLU A 4 -9.73 22.88 -9.79
C GLU A 4 -8.97 22.38 -11.04
N CYS A 5 -7.72 21.94 -10.91
CA CYS A 5 -6.93 21.51 -12.07
C CYS A 5 -6.54 20.02 -12.08
N LEU A 6 -6.94 19.23 -11.09
CA LEU A 6 -6.73 17.78 -11.12
C LEU A 6 -7.95 17.10 -11.70
N ILE A 7 -7.80 16.57 -12.91
CA ILE A 7 -8.90 15.92 -13.62
C ILE A 7 -8.62 14.43 -13.80
N SER A 8 -7.35 14.03 -13.90
CA SER A 8 -6.99 12.62 -14.04
C SER A 8 -5.81 12.22 -13.14
N CYS A 9 -5.93 11.06 -12.49
CA CYS A 9 -4.89 10.38 -11.73
C CYS A 9 -4.64 9.01 -12.37
N PHE A 10 -3.38 8.66 -12.59
CA PHE A 10 -2.96 7.36 -13.09
C PHE A 10 -2.02 6.70 -12.09
N SER A 11 -2.21 5.41 -11.84
CA SER A 11 -1.27 4.59 -11.08
C SER A 11 -0.41 3.75 -12.02
N THR A 12 0.89 3.66 -11.76
CA THR A 12 1.80 2.75 -12.45
C THR A 12 1.89 1.42 -11.71
N SER A 13 2.37 0.37 -12.39
CA SER A 13 2.64 -0.92 -11.75
C SER A 13 3.70 -0.82 -10.66
N SER A 14 4.65 0.12 -10.77
CA SER A 14 5.70 0.40 -9.79
C SER A 14 5.24 1.22 -8.57
N GLY A 15 3.94 1.47 -8.42
CA GLY A 15 3.41 2.16 -7.24
C GLY A 15 3.48 3.68 -7.30
N GLU A 16 3.71 4.27 -8.47
CA GLU A 16 3.71 5.72 -8.66
C GLU A 16 2.31 6.23 -9.02
N LEU A 17 1.92 7.38 -8.46
CA LEU A 17 0.73 8.14 -8.80
C LEU A 17 1.13 9.39 -9.59
N LEU A 18 0.59 9.48 -10.81
CA LEU A 18 0.82 10.56 -11.76
C LEU A 18 -0.44 11.37 -11.97
N PHE A 19 -0.29 12.69 -12.01
CA PHE A 19 -1.41 13.61 -12.04
C PHE A 19 -1.42 14.47 -13.30
N TYR A 20 -2.61 14.61 -13.90
CA TYR A 20 -2.81 15.33 -15.15
C TYR A 20 -3.98 16.30 -15.05
N THR A 21 -3.82 17.42 -15.75
CA THR A 21 -4.88 18.40 -15.97
C THR A 21 -5.88 17.90 -17.01
N GLY A 22 -7.04 18.55 -17.12
CA GLY A 22 -8.12 18.11 -18.04
C GLY A 22 -7.78 18.21 -19.52
N ASN A 23 -6.71 18.92 -19.88
CA ASN A 23 -6.20 18.94 -21.24
C ASN A 23 -5.11 17.87 -21.50
N GLY A 24 -4.86 16.99 -20.53
CA GLY A 24 -3.85 15.92 -20.64
C GLY A 24 -2.42 16.35 -20.34
N THR A 25 -2.18 17.57 -19.84
CA THR A 25 -0.83 18.00 -19.44
C THR A 25 -0.52 17.50 -18.03
N ALA A 26 0.66 16.90 -17.85
CA ALA A 26 1.15 16.47 -16.53
C ALA A 26 1.26 17.68 -15.58
N VAL A 27 0.78 17.51 -14.35
CA VAL A 27 0.89 18.53 -13.31
C VAL A 27 2.32 18.51 -12.79
N GLN A 28 3.12 19.51 -13.17
CA GLN A 28 4.52 19.57 -12.77
C GLN A 28 4.70 19.50 -11.25
N GLY A 29 5.64 18.67 -10.80
CA GLY A 29 5.99 18.51 -9.40
C GLY A 29 4.92 17.82 -8.54
N LYS A 30 3.80 17.38 -9.14
CA LYS A 30 2.77 16.62 -8.43
C LYS A 30 2.82 15.16 -8.88
N PHE A 31 3.46 14.35 -8.06
CA PHE A 31 3.51 12.89 -8.16
C PHE A 31 3.68 12.32 -6.75
N MET A 32 3.40 11.03 -6.57
CA MET A 32 3.62 10.35 -5.30
C MET A 32 4.04 8.91 -5.54
N GLN A 33 5.10 8.47 -4.86
CA GLN A 33 5.43 7.07 -4.75
C GLN A 33 4.72 6.50 -3.51
N VAL A 34 3.95 5.42 -3.68
CA VAL A 34 3.42 4.68 -2.52
C VAL A 34 4.61 4.17 -1.71
N PRO A 35 4.70 4.48 -0.40
CA PRO A 35 5.86 4.14 0.39
C PRO A 35 6.01 2.62 0.52
N PRO A 36 7.26 2.13 0.65
CA PRO A 36 7.50 0.71 0.86
C PRO A 36 6.98 0.26 2.22
N VAL A 37 6.78 -1.03 2.36
CA VAL A 37 6.52 -1.67 3.65
C VAL A 37 7.80 -2.32 4.16
N TYR A 38 8.06 -2.25 5.47
CA TYR A 38 9.22 -2.90 6.06
C TYR A 38 8.82 -4.26 6.61
N VAL A 39 9.44 -5.34 6.13
CA VAL A 39 9.13 -6.72 6.53
C VAL A 39 10.31 -7.34 7.27
N LYS A 40 10.02 -8.07 8.35
CA LYS A 40 11.03 -8.76 9.15
C LYS A 40 11.79 -9.78 8.29
N GLN A 41 13.11 -9.71 8.28
CA GLN A 41 13.98 -10.48 7.37
C GLN A 41 13.88 -12.01 7.52
N ASP A 42 13.54 -12.51 8.71
CA ASP A 42 13.52 -13.93 9.03
C ASP A 42 12.12 -14.51 9.21
N TRP A 43 11.07 -13.78 8.77
CA TRP A 43 9.67 -14.14 9.05
C TRP A 43 9.30 -15.57 8.62
N TYR A 44 9.82 -16.00 7.47
CA TYR A 44 9.54 -17.30 6.84
C TYR A 44 10.20 -18.50 7.54
N THR A 45 11.04 -18.26 8.55
CA THR A 45 11.69 -19.35 9.31
C THR A 45 10.74 -20.01 10.32
N GLN A 46 9.69 -19.30 10.72
CA GLN A 46 8.76 -19.73 11.78
C GLN A 46 7.39 -20.10 11.22
N VAL A 47 7.00 -19.52 10.09
CA VAL A 47 5.65 -19.63 9.50
C VAL A 47 5.73 -19.63 7.97
N VAL A 48 4.72 -20.22 7.33
CA VAL A 48 4.61 -20.27 5.85
C VAL A 48 3.84 -19.07 5.30
N ALA A 49 2.91 -18.53 6.08
CA ALA A 49 2.14 -17.34 5.80
C ALA A 49 1.73 -16.67 7.11
N VAL A 50 1.50 -15.35 7.08
CA VAL A 50 1.01 -14.56 8.21
C VAL A 50 -0.32 -13.93 7.80
N SER A 51 -1.36 -14.16 8.60
CA SER A 51 -2.68 -13.52 8.45
C SER A 51 -2.70 -12.11 9.03
N ALA A 52 -3.66 -11.30 8.58
CA ALA A 52 -3.91 -9.92 9.03
C ALA A 52 -3.75 -9.70 10.55
N GLU A 53 -4.30 -10.61 11.37
CA GLU A 53 -4.29 -10.54 12.84
C GLU A 53 -2.87 -10.50 13.45
N ASN A 54 -1.90 -11.14 12.78
CA ASN A 54 -0.53 -11.27 13.27
C ASN A 54 0.47 -10.36 12.54
N MET A 55 0.03 -9.59 11.54
CA MET A 55 0.89 -8.79 10.67
C MET A 55 1.75 -7.78 11.44
N GLN A 56 1.22 -7.21 12.52
CA GLN A 56 1.92 -6.22 13.34
C GLN A 56 3.24 -6.74 13.95
N GLN A 57 3.41 -8.06 14.05
CA GLN A 57 4.65 -8.66 14.55
C GLN A 57 5.77 -8.70 13.49
N TYR A 58 5.38 -8.74 12.20
CA TYR A 58 6.30 -8.97 11.08
C TYR A 58 6.46 -7.77 10.16
N ILE A 59 5.61 -6.75 10.30
CA ILE A 59 5.59 -5.57 9.45
C ILE A 59 5.77 -4.29 10.25
N SER A 60 6.40 -3.30 9.62
CA SER A 60 6.56 -1.94 10.11
C SER A 60 6.35 -0.94 8.97
N SER A 61 5.74 0.21 9.28
CA SER A 61 5.62 1.35 8.34
C SER A 61 6.88 2.20 8.27
N THR A 62 7.76 2.07 9.26
CA THR A 62 9.03 2.81 9.35
C THR A 62 10.22 1.87 9.35
N ARG A 63 11.38 2.38 8.93
CA ARG A 63 12.64 1.62 8.95
C ARG A 63 12.96 1.13 10.37
N ARG A 64 13.27 -0.16 10.50
CA ARG A 64 13.64 -0.82 11.75
C ARG A 64 14.78 -1.82 11.50
N ALA A 65 15.67 -1.97 12.47
CA ALA A 65 16.74 -2.97 12.38
C ALA A 65 16.14 -4.39 12.25
N GLY A 66 16.69 -5.21 11.35
CA GLY A 66 16.19 -6.55 11.05
C GLY A 66 14.94 -6.58 10.15
N TYR A 67 14.53 -5.44 9.60
CA TYR A 67 13.45 -5.34 8.62
C TYR A 67 13.99 -4.81 7.29
N ILE A 68 13.38 -5.22 6.20
CA ILE A 68 13.79 -4.91 4.84
C ILE A 68 12.66 -4.15 4.15
N PRO A 69 12.96 -3.04 3.44
CA PRO A 69 11.96 -2.36 2.63
C PRO A 69 11.55 -3.25 1.45
N VAL A 70 10.25 -3.39 1.25
CA VAL A 70 9.64 -4.12 0.13
C VAL A 70 8.79 -3.13 -0.66
N ASP A 71 9.01 -3.09 -1.97
CA ASP A 71 8.47 -2.05 -2.85
C ASP A 71 6.98 -2.23 -3.12
N ALA A 72 6.27 -1.11 -3.19
CA ALA A 72 4.84 -1.08 -3.47
C ALA A 72 4.57 -1.23 -4.97
N HIS A 73 3.60 -2.07 -5.31
CA HIS A 73 3.13 -2.28 -6.68
C HIS A 73 1.61 -2.17 -6.74
N ILE A 74 1.10 -1.43 -7.73
CA ILE A 74 -0.34 -1.24 -7.94
C ILE A 74 -0.74 -2.03 -9.18
N MET A 75 -1.42 -3.16 -8.96
CA MET A 75 -1.79 -4.11 -10.01
C MET A 75 -3.27 -4.05 -10.40
N ALA A 76 -4.05 -3.23 -9.70
CA ALA A 76 -5.48 -3.07 -9.93
C ALA A 76 -5.87 -1.60 -9.82
N THR A 77 -7.00 -1.24 -10.43
CA THR A 77 -7.46 0.15 -10.46
C THR A 77 -7.82 0.63 -9.05
N PRO A 78 -7.21 1.72 -8.55
CA PRO A 78 -7.61 2.37 -7.31
C PRO A 78 -9.03 2.94 -7.37
N VAL A 79 -9.65 3.16 -6.21
CA VAL A 79 -11.00 3.72 -6.08
C VAL A 79 -10.95 4.99 -5.27
N ILE A 80 -11.60 6.05 -5.75
CA ILE A 80 -11.78 7.29 -4.99
C ILE A 80 -13.12 7.24 -4.24
N ALA A 81 -13.10 7.65 -2.98
CA ALA A 81 -14.28 7.74 -2.13
C ALA A 81 -14.13 8.88 -1.12
N ASP A 82 -15.24 9.30 -0.54
CA ASP A 82 -15.25 10.11 0.69
C ASP A 82 -15.29 9.13 1.87
N LEU A 83 -14.17 8.97 2.57
CA LEU A 83 -14.05 8.08 3.73
C LEU A 83 -14.12 8.84 5.06
N ASN A 84 -13.90 10.15 5.02
CA ASN A 84 -13.85 10.99 6.21
C ASN A 84 -15.17 11.77 6.45
N ASN A 85 -16.14 11.64 5.54
CA ASN A 85 -17.46 12.28 5.52
C ASN A 85 -17.40 13.82 5.59
N ASP A 86 -16.47 14.42 4.84
CA ASP A 86 -16.33 15.88 4.70
C ASP A 86 -16.98 16.44 3.42
N ASP A 87 -17.76 15.61 2.73
CA ASP A 87 -18.42 15.87 1.44
C ASP A 87 -17.41 16.09 0.29
N ARG A 88 -16.16 15.64 0.42
CA ARG A 88 -15.14 15.73 -0.63
C ARG A 88 -14.63 14.36 -1.03
N MET A 89 -14.64 14.11 -2.34
CA MET A 89 -14.03 12.91 -2.93
C MET A 89 -12.53 13.10 -3.02
N GLN A 90 -11.81 12.85 -1.92
CA GLN A 90 -10.38 13.12 -1.79
C GLN A 90 -9.57 11.93 -1.27
N GLU A 91 -10.20 10.87 -0.74
CA GLU A 91 -9.49 9.66 -0.35
C GLU A 91 -9.37 8.67 -1.50
N LEU A 92 -8.13 8.39 -1.91
CA LEU A 92 -7.81 7.36 -2.88
C LEU A 92 -7.48 6.05 -2.15
N VAL A 93 -8.30 5.04 -2.35
CA VAL A 93 -8.14 3.67 -1.86
C VAL A 93 -7.37 2.86 -2.90
N ILE A 94 -6.15 2.48 -2.55
CA ILE A 94 -5.21 1.84 -3.46
C ILE A 94 -5.03 0.37 -3.05
N PRO A 95 -5.35 -0.60 -3.92
CA PRO A 95 -4.92 -1.97 -3.74
C PRO A 95 -3.40 -2.05 -3.98
N VAL A 96 -2.64 -2.48 -2.96
CA VAL A 96 -1.19 -2.54 -3.03
C VAL A 96 -0.71 -3.97 -2.81
N SER A 97 0.15 -4.44 -3.71
CA SER A 97 0.96 -5.63 -3.49
C SER A 97 2.39 -5.19 -3.25
N TYR A 98 3.03 -5.63 -2.18
CA TYR A 98 4.44 -5.34 -1.95
C TYR A 98 5.27 -6.58 -2.23
N PHE A 99 6.20 -6.48 -3.16
CA PHE A 99 7.13 -7.54 -3.53
C PHE A 99 8.36 -6.95 -4.21
N PHE A 100 9.38 -7.78 -4.44
CA PHE A 100 10.53 -7.43 -5.26
C PHE A 100 10.28 -7.87 -6.71
N ASP A 101 10.25 -6.93 -7.65
CA ASP A 101 10.14 -7.25 -9.08
C ASP A 101 11.47 -7.84 -9.58
N GLU A 102 11.41 -8.99 -10.23
CA GLU A 102 12.60 -9.66 -10.74
C GLU A 102 13.31 -8.84 -11.82
N GLU A 103 12.57 -8.02 -12.59
CA GLU A 103 13.19 -7.16 -13.61
C GLU A 103 14.00 -6.03 -12.98
N ASP A 104 13.46 -5.41 -11.92
CA ASP A 104 14.12 -4.32 -11.18
C ASP A 104 15.33 -4.83 -10.39
N TYR A 105 15.29 -6.08 -9.91
CA TYR A 105 16.36 -6.67 -9.11
C TYR A 105 17.25 -7.64 -9.90
N ARG A 106 17.27 -7.54 -11.23
CA ARG A 106 18.11 -8.39 -12.08
C ARG A 106 19.61 -8.06 -11.98
N LEU A 107 19.94 -6.80 -11.67
CA LEU A 107 21.32 -6.32 -11.60
C LEU A 107 21.80 -6.23 -10.14
N PRO A 108 23.00 -6.75 -9.80
CA PRO A 108 23.53 -6.72 -8.43
C PRO A 108 23.62 -5.33 -7.79
N GLU A 109 23.76 -4.28 -8.58
CA GLU A 109 23.79 -2.88 -8.12
C GLU A 109 22.45 -2.41 -7.51
N ASN A 110 21.34 -3.06 -7.86
CA ASN A 110 20.03 -2.77 -7.28
C ASN A 110 19.80 -3.50 -5.94
N PHE A 111 20.82 -4.22 -5.42
CA PHE A 111 20.75 -4.85 -4.10
C PHE A 111 21.31 -3.95 -2.99
N ASP A 112 21.91 -2.81 -3.32
CA ASP A 112 22.63 -1.96 -2.35
C ASP A 112 21.72 -1.42 -1.23
N HIS A 113 20.41 -1.28 -1.46
CA HIS A 113 19.43 -0.81 -0.47
C HIS A 113 18.69 -1.90 0.30
N ILE A 114 18.86 -3.17 -0.06
CA ILE A 114 18.26 -4.31 0.64
C ILE A 114 19.31 -4.98 1.52
N ASN A 115 19.02 -5.12 2.82
CA ASN A 115 19.96 -5.50 3.90
C ASN A 115 20.59 -6.92 3.76
N ASN A 116 21.33 -7.19 2.69
CA ASN A 116 21.99 -8.46 2.37
C ASN A 116 21.02 -9.65 2.27
N ILE A 117 19.89 -9.51 1.57
CA ILE A 117 19.13 -10.69 1.13
C ILE A 117 19.69 -11.20 -0.19
N GLY A 118 19.78 -12.53 -0.33
CA GLY A 118 20.19 -13.14 -1.59
C GLY A 118 19.10 -13.01 -2.64
N GLU A 119 19.48 -13.03 -3.92
CA GLU A 119 18.55 -13.04 -5.06
C GLU A 119 17.48 -14.14 -4.93
N GLY A 120 17.86 -15.33 -4.46
CA GLY A 120 16.94 -16.44 -4.22
C GLY A 120 15.91 -16.21 -3.10
N ASP A 121 16.09 -15.17 -2.27
CA ASP A 121 15.19 -14.84 -1.16
C ASP A 121 14.18 -13.75 -1.51
N LEU A 122 14.31 -13.06 -2.64
CA LEU A 122 13.40 -11.99 -3.07
C LEU A 122 11.94 -12.48 -3.13
N GLY A 123 11.73 -13.69 -3.66
CA GLY A 123 10.41 -14.32 -3.74
C GLY A 123 9.79 -14.67 -2.38
N LYS A 124 10.47 -14.45 -1.25
CA LYS A 124 9.95 -14.69 0.09
C LYS A 124 9.19 -13.51 0.67
N TYR A 125 9.03 -12.42 -0.06
CA TYR A 125 8.39 -11.21 0.46
C TYR A 125 7.25 -10.81 -0.48
N VAL A 126 6.05 -11.29 -0.17
CA VAL A 126 4.81 -10.89 -0.86
C VAL A 126 3.79 -10.46 0.19
N VAL A 127 3.52 -9.17 0.27
CA VAL A 127 2.53 -8.59 1.18
C VAL A 127 1.34 -8.06 0.38
N SER A 128 0.12 -8.41 0.77
CA SER A 128 -1.09 -7.75 0.28
C SER A 128 -1.50 -6.63 1.23
N GLY A 129 -2.05 -5.56 0.68
CA GLY A 129 -2.61 -4.49 1.49
C GLY A 129 -3.51 -3.53 0.73
N VAL A 130 -4.09 -2.62 1.49
CA VAL A 130 -4.86 -1.48 1.02
C VAL A 130 -4.27 -0.23 1.66
N THR A 131 -3.89 0.74 0.86
CA THR A 131 -3.38 2.04 1.33
C THR A 131 -4.35 3.15 0.94
N VAL A 132 -4.67 4.02 1.89
CA VAL A 132 -5.53 5.18 1.72
C VAL A 132 -4.67 6.43 1.71
N ILE A 133 -4.82 7.24 0.67
CA ILE A 133 -4.06 8.47 0.45
C ILE A 133 -5.03 9.64 0.31
N ASP A 134 -4.70 10.76 0.95
CA ASP A 134 -5.40 12.02 0.75
C ASP A 134 -4.86 12.73 -0.49
N LEU A 135 -5.72 13.00 -1.48
CA LEU A 135 -5.32 13.66 -2.72
C LEU A 135 -5.05 15.16 -2.58
N SER A 136 -5.46 15.76 -1.46
CA SER A 136 -5.26 17.18 -1.15
C SER A 136 -3.80 17.48 -0.90
N ASP A 137 -3.15 16.67 -0.06
CA ASP A 137 -1.76 16.85 0.37
C ASP A 137 -0.83 15.68 0.04
N LEU A 138 -1.37 14.62 -0.58
CA LEU A 138 -0.64 13.39 -0.93
C LEU A 138 -0.07 12.68 0.30
N SER A 139 -0.73 12.80 1.45
CA SER A 139 -0.35 12.08 2.67
C SER A 139 -0.98 10.69 2.71
N VAL A 140 -0.24 9.71 3.24
CA VAL A 140 -0.81 8.40 3.57
C VAL A 140 -1.61 8.53 4.85
N GLN A 141 -2.92 8.32 4.77
CA GLN A 141 -3.80 8.33 5.94
C GLN A 141 -3.70 6.99 6.68
N HIS A 142 -3.83 5.88 5.95
CA HIS A 142 -3.87 4.53 6.53
C HIS A 142 -3.28 3.49 5.57
N SER A 143 -2.64 2.46 6.14
CA SER A 143 -2.26 1.24 5.43
C SER A 143 -2.74 0.03 6.23
N ILE A 144 -3.53 -0.82 5.59
CA ILE A 144 -4.04 -2.08 6.14
C ILE A 144 -3.36 -3.20 5.37
N TYR A 145 -2.67 -4.09 6.08
CA TYR A 145 -2.01 -5.24 5.47
C TYR A 145 -2.85 -6.49 5.71
N LEU A 146 -3.05 -7.30 4.67
CA LEU A 146 -3.99 -8.41 4.66
C LEU A 146 -3.27 -9.74 4.88
N ASP A 147 -2.23 -10.02 4.10
CA ASP A 147 -1.44 -11.24 4.19
C ASP A 147 0.04 -10.97 3.94
N LEU A 148 0.91 -11.77 4.55
CA LEU A 148 2.32 -11.89 4.19
C LEU A 148 2.61 -13.35 3.83
N THR A 149 3.11 -13.55 2.61
CA THR A 149 3.29 -14.87 1.98
C THR A 149 4.60 -14.91 1.19
N MET A 150 4.96 -16.10 0.71
CA MET A 150 6.00 -16.28 -0.31
C MET A 150 5.35 -16.40 -1.70
N LYS A 151 6.04 -15.97 -2.75
CA LYS A 151 5.64 -16.13 -4.16
C LYS A 151 5.41 -17.61 -4.53
N THR A 152 6.12 -18.53 -3.87
CA THR A 152 6.01 -19.98 -4.06
C THR A 152 4.94 -20.64 -3.19
N SER A 153 4.22 -19.87 -2.37
CA SER A 153 3.08 -20.37 -1.60
C SER A 153 2.00 -20.93 -2.53
N GLY A 154 1.20 -21.87 -2.06
CA GLY A 154 0.02 -22.34 -2.80
C GLY A 154 -1.01 -21.22 -3.06
N PHE A 155 -0.99 -20.18 -2.22
CA PHE A 155 -1.82 -18.98 -2.36
C PHE A 155 -0.96 -17.74 -2.08
N PRO A 156 -0.28 -17.18 -3.10
CA PRO A 156 0.46 -15.93 -2.95
C PRO A 156 -0.50 -14.74 -2.79
N GLY A 157 -0.24 -13.90 -1.80
CA GLY A 157 -1.08 -12.76 -1.43
C GLY A 157 -0.90 -11.55 -2.35
N TYR A 158 -1.26 -11.66 -3.63
CA TYR A 158 -1.34 -10.51 -4.54
C TYR A 158 -2.74 -9.89 -4.55
N VAL A 159 -2.82 -8.57 -4.60
CA VAL A 159 -4.08 -7.84 -4.78
C VAL A 159 -4.28 -7.50 -6.26
N LEU A 160 -5.02 -8.37 -6.96
CA LEU A 160 -5.20 -8.32 -8.43
C LEU A 160 -6.52 -7.70 -8.88
N PHE A 161 -7.38 -7.30 -7.94
CA PHE A 161 -8.71 -6.80 -8.23
C PHE A 161 -8.94 -5.46 -7.55
N SER A 162 -9.72 -4.60 -8.21
CA SER A 162 -10.10 -3.32 -7.64
C SER A 162 -10.92 -3.51 -6.37
N PRO A 163 -10.65 -2.74 -5.31
CA PRO A 163 -11.42 -2.83 -4.08
C PRO A 163 -12.86 -2.37 -4.33
N THR A 164 -13.79 -2.90 -3.56
CA THR A 164 -15.16 -2.35 -3.46
C THR A 164 -15.25 -1.56 -2.17
N VAL A 165 -15.56 -0.28 -2.28
CA VAL A 165 -15.74 0.62 -1.13
C VAL A 165 -17.23 0.89 -0.97
N ILE A 166 -17.76 0.63 0.22
CA ILE A 166 -19.18 0.81 0.55
C ILE A 166 -19.33 1.35 1.96
N ASP A 167 -20.18 2.36 2.12
CA ASP A 167 -20.69 2.77 3.43
C ASP A 167 -21.78 1.77 3.87
N MET A 168 -21.48 0.97 4.91
CA MET A 168 -22.39 -0.04 5.43
C MET A 168 -23.18 0.42 6.65
N ASP A 169 -22.71 1.42 7.39
CA ASP A 169 -23.33 1.79 8.66
C ASP A 169 -24.33 2.95 8.50
N ARG A 170 -24.25 3.71 7.38
CA ARG A 170 -25.19 4.78 7.02
C ARG A 170 -25.38 5.80 8.15
N THR A 171 -24.45 5.84 9.09
CA THR A 171 -24.57 6.66 10.30
C THR A 171 -24.10 8.09 10.07
N GLY A 172 -23.37 8.35 8.97
CA GLY A 172 -22.73 9.63 8.71
C GLY A 172 -21.62 9.96 9.71
N VAL A 173 -21.14 8.97 10.47
CA VAL A 173 -20.02 9.12 11.40
C VAL A 173 -18.76 8.54 10.75
N THR A 174 -17.66 9.29 10.80
CA THR A 174 -16.43 9.02 10.01
C THR A 174 -15.84 7.63 10.31
N TRP A 175 -15.22 6.98 9.30
CA TRP A 175 -14.51 5.70 9.48
C TRP A 175 -13.46 5.76 10.59
N LYS A 176 -12.82 6.93 10.76
CA LYS A 176 -11.86 7.22 11.82
C LYS A 176 -12.46 7.06 13.22
N SER A 177 -13.68 7.54 13.45
CA SER A 177 -14.37 7.41 14.74
C SER A 177 -14.77 5.97 15.07
N SER A 178 -15.08 5.16 14.06
CA SER A 178 -15.43 3.75 14.23
C SER A 178 -14.19 2.90 14.49
N TRP A 179 -13.08 3.20 13.83
CA TRP A 179 -11.78 2.54 14.06
C TRP A 179 -11.20 2.85 15.44
N GLU A 180 -11.21 4.12 15.87
CA GLU A 180 -10.80 4.52 17.23
C GLU A 180 -11.68 3.85 18.30
N ARG A 181 -12.99 3.72 18.06
CA ARG A 181 -13.90 2.97 18.95
C ARG A 181 -13.57 1.48 19.02
N GLN A 182 -13.22 0.85 17.90
CA GLN A 182 -12.85 -0.58 17.88
C GLN A 182 -11.50 -0.84 18.57
N GLN A 183 -10.52 0.06 18.44
CA GLN A 183 -9.27 -0.02 19.19
C GLN A 183 -9.48 0.22 20.70
N ALA A 184 -10.34 1.17 21.08
CA ALA A 184 -10.68 1.44 22.47
C ALA A 184 -11.49 0.29 23.13
N ALA A 185 -12.28 -0.45 22.35
CA ALA A 185 -13.07 -1.59 22.85
C ALA A 185 -12.27 -2.91 22.95
N SER A 186 -11.04 -2.93 22.44
CA SER A 186 -10.14 -4.09 22.49
C SER A 186 -9.02 -3.95 23.54
N THR A 187 -9.15 -2.98 24.45
CA THR A 187 -8.30 -2.80 25.66
C THR A 187 -9.10 -3.13 26.91
#